data_AF-A0A8B6DPJ9-F1
#
_entry.id   AF-A0A8B6DPJ9-F1
#
_cell.length_a   1.000
_cell.length_b   1.000
_cell.length_c   1.000
_cell.angle_alpha   90.00
_cell.angle_beta   90.00
_cell.angle_gamma   90.00
#
_symmetry.space_group_name_H-M   'P 1'
#
loop_
_entity.id
_entity.type
_entity.pdbx_description
1 polymer ?
#
loop_
_entity_poly.entity_id
_entity_poly.type
_entity_poly.pdbx_seq_one_letter_code
_entity_poly.pdbx_strand_id
1 'polypeptide(L)'
;MAKRIMVLIFIHALILLHTTEAASTYRTSTTRYATLINIASSTSTVLPKCHDKIDLVFMIDASGSVGSANFRKMKSFVSNSVSHFTIGSNDAQVGAITFSSQPHFQFALNKHTDKSSLSNAIQKIPYQSGGTNTDIALTYVEKNTFTAASGDRIDAQDILVIITDGKSSHPPQTALEANRLKQRNVEIIVVGIGHADKAELNKMASDPAYVLYATDFDSLSHIYDAIHSIACNLVFTTQTPPTTTASTTTLLTPPFIPAGPCIDEIANCNQYGVTICHGAYKPWASANCAHYCEFCHESGGATLPTFAPIIGK
;
A
#
# COMPACT_ATOMS: atom_id res chain seq x y z
N MET A 1 44.23 -50.18 -44.18
CA MET A 1 45.10 -48.98 -44.28
C MET A 1 44.28 -47.76 -43.85
N ALA A 2 43.97 -47.49 -42.58
CA ALA A 2 44.75 -47.40 -41.34
C ALA A 2 45.79 -46.25 -41.33
N LYS A 3 45.30 -45.04 -41.05
CA LYS A 3 45.97 -43.88 -40.40
C LYS A 3 44.81 -43.18 -39.66
N ARG A 4 44.75 -42.96 -38.34
CA ARG A 4 45.72 -42.59 -37.29
C ARG A 4 45.14 -43.10 -35.94
N ILE A 5 45.71 -44.06 -35.19
CA ILE A 5 46.78 -43.96 -34.15
C ILE A 5 46.46 -42.83 -33.14
N MET A 6 45.81 -43.10 -31.98
CA MET A 6 46.31 -43.74 -30.71
C MET A 6 47.38 -42.84 -30.04
N VAL A 7 47.22 -42.35 -28.80
CA VAL A 7 47.72 -42.99 -27.57
C VAL A 7 47.06 -42.38 -26.32
N LEU A 8 46.48 -43.25 -25.51
CA LEU A 8 46.26 -43.12 -24.07
C LEU A 8 47.37 -43.93 -23.35
N ILE A 9 47.82 -43.43 -22.20
CA ILE A 9 48.28 -44.18 -21.00
C ILE A 9 49.69 -44.83 -21.03
N PHE A 10 50.26 -44.95 -19.82
CA PHE A 10 51.56 -45.48 -19.35
C PHE A 10 52.64 -44.39 -19.16
N ILE A 11 52.97 -43.94 -17.94
CA ILE A 11 53.77 -44.61 -16.88
C ILE A 11 53.40 -43.96 -15.51
N HIS A 12 52.73 -44.63 -14.58
CA HIS A 12 53.24 -45.35 -13.38
C HIS A 12 54.25 -44.61 -12.45
N ALA A 13 53.71 -44.14 -11.30
CA ALA A 13 54.18 -44.25 -9.91
C ALA A 13 55.68 -44.02 -9.55
N LEU A 14 55.94 -43.13 -8.58
CA LEU A 14 56.81 -43.38 -7.41
C LEU A 14 56.81 -42.18 -6.41
N ILE A 15 56.57 -42.49 -5.13
CA ILE A 15 57.14 -41.89 -3.88
C ILE A 15 56.55 -40.52 -3.43
N LEU A 16 55.65 -40.49 -2.42
CA LEU A 16 55.81 -40.60 -0.95
C LEU A 16 56.48 -39.40 -0.24
N LEU A 17 55.68 -38.83 0.68
CA LEU A 17 56.04 -38.16 1.95
C LEU A 17 56.84 -36.84 1.86
N HIS A 18 56.32 -35.77 2.46
CA HIS A 18 56.90 -35.09 3.64
C HIS A 18 56.11 -33.80 4.00
N THR A 19 55.53 -33.81 5.20
CA THR A 19 55.64 -32.78 6.26
C THR A 19 55.14 -31.35 5.97
N THR A 20 53.99 -30.94 6.54
CA THR A 20 53.79 -30.23 7.83
C THR A 20 54.20 -28.75 7.84
N GLU A 21 53.41 -27.98 8.62
CA GLU A 21 53.65 -26.60 9.10
C GLU A 21 53.26 -25.47 8.13
N ALA A 22 52.59 -24.38 8.52
CA ALA A 22 52.25 -23.88 9.85
C ALA A 22 50.96 -23.04 9.80
N ALA A 23 50.08 -23.26 10.76
CA ALA A 23 49.21 -22.21 11.27
C ALA A 23 50.07 -21.29 12.14
N SER A 24 50.06 -19.97 11.88
CA SER A 24 50.56 -18.98 12.83
C SER A 24 49.53 -17.89 13.05
N THR A 25 48.99 -17.96 14.26
CA THR A 25 48.31 -16.96 15.09
C THR A 25 48.77 -15.51 14.92
N TYR A 26 47.81 -14.61 14.79
CA TYR A 26 47.90 -13.25 15.36
C TYR A 26 46.58 -12.89 16.06
N ARG A 27 46.60 -12.98 17.40
CA ARG A 27 45.74 -12.26 18.36
C ARG A 27 46.45 -10.92 18.64
N THR A 28 45.88 -9.76 18.99
CA THR A 28 44.58 -9.28 19.51
C THR A 28 44.67 -7.75 19.64
N SER A 29 43.52 -7.05 19.70
CA SER A 29 43.21 -5.74 20.33
C SER A 29 42.50 -4.79 19.36
N THR A 30 41.36 -4.15 19.62
CA THR A 30 40.59 -3.91 20.85
C THR A 30 39.22 -3.30 20.45
N THR A 31 38.11 -3.85 20.97
CA THR A 31 36.92 -3.19 21.55
C THR A 31 36.36 -1.89 20.90
N ARG A 32 35.06 -1.70 20.57
CA ARG A 32 33.79 -2.08 21.23
C ARG A 32 32.60 -2.00 20.25
N TYR A 33 31.51 -2.68 20.59
CA TYR A 33 30.15 -2.65 20.01
C TYR A 33 29.86 -3.58 18.83
N ALA A 34 29.99 -4.88 19.06
CA ALA A 34 29.12 -5.86 18.41
C ALA A 34 28.00 -6.19 19.40
N THR A 35 26.85 -5.53 19.28
CA THR A 35 25.63 -5.95 19.98
C THR A 35 25.15 -7.24 19.33
N LEU A 36 25.26 -8.34 20.07
CA LEU A 36 24.67 -9.62 19.71
C LEU A 36 23.14 -9.48 19.76
N ILE A 37 22.48 -9.36 18.61
CA ILE A 37 21.06 -9.67 18.55
C ILE A 37 20.96 -11.19 18.58
N ASN A 38 20.66 -11.73 19.76
CA ASN A 38 20.09 -13.07 19.88
C ASN A 38 18.73 -13.04 19.16
N ILE A 39 18.72 -13.37 17.88
CA ILE A 39 17.48 -13.75 17.21
C ILE A 39 17.18 -15.16 17.71
N ALA A 40 16.62 -15.23 18.92
CA ALA A 40 15.84 -16.39 19.31
C ALA A 40 14.78 -16.55 18.24
N SER A 41 14.89 -17.65 17.50
CA SER A 41 13.88 -18.13 16.57
C SER A 41 12.53 -18.15 17.28
N SER A 42 11.71 -17.12 17.05
CA SER A 42 10.32 -17.13 17.47
C SER A 42 9.52 -17.65 16.29
N THR A 43 9.42 -18.97 16.20
CA THR A 43 8.32 -19.61 15.48
C THR A 43 7.04 -19.37 16.28
N SER A 44 6.54 -18.13 16.27
CA SER A 44 5.15 -17.83 16.57
C SER A 44 4.45 -17.61 15.24
N THR A 45 3.76 -18.63 14.76
CA THR A 45 2.88 -18.56 13.57
C THR A 45 1.61 -17.75 13.82
N VAL A 46 1.57 -16.96 14.89
CA VAL A 46 0.44 -16.10 15.26
C VAL A 46 0.79 -14.69 14.84
N LEU A 47 0.09 -14.17 13.83
CA LEU A 47 0.22 -12.77 13.43
C LEU A 47 -0.16 -11.86 14.62
N PRO A 48 0.55 -10.75 14.82
CA PRO A 48 0.23 -9.81 15.89
C PRO A 48 -1.17 -9.22 15.68
N LYS A 49 -1.88 -9.00 16.78
CA LYS A 49 -3.17 -8.31 16.75
C LYS A 49 -2.95 -6.87 16.26
N CYS A 50 -3.86 -6.34 15.44
CA CYS A 50 -3.85 -4.90 15.15
C CYS A 50 -4.06 -4.11 16.46
N HIS A 51 -3.36 -2.99 16.60
CA HIS A 51 -3.38 -2.21 17.85
C HIS A 51 -4.60 -1.29 17.96
N ASP A 52 -5.14 -0.80 16.84
CA ASP A 52 -6.38 0.00 16.83
C ASP A 52 -7.46 -0.57 15.89
N LYS A 53 -8.60 0.13 15.85
CA LYS A 53 -9.82 -0.26 15.13
C LYS A 53 -9.61 -0.14 13.62
N ILE A 54 -10.14 -1.11 12.89
CA ILE A 54 -10.08 -1.16 11.42
C ILE A 54 -11.47 -1.42 10.86
N ASP A 55 -11.88 -0.62 9.88
CA ASP A 55 -13.05 -0.90 9.05
C ASP A 55 -12.59 -1.42 7.69
N LEU A 56 -12.75 -2.73 7.47
CA LEU A 56 -12.18 -3.46 6.34
C LEU A 56 -13.27 -3.86 5.36
N VAL A 57 -13.26 -3.33 4.14
CA VAL A 57 -14.21 -3.72 3.08
C VAL A 57 -13.48 -4.54 2.02
N PHE A 58 -14.01 -5.73 1.72
CA PHE A 58 -13.57 -6.51 0.57
C PHE A 58 -14.42 -6.20 -0.66
N MET A 59 -13.78 -5.77 -1.74
CA MET A 59 -14.39 -5.60 -3.06
C MET A 59 -13.91 -6.73 -3.99
N ILE A 60 -14.79 -7.69 -4.25
CA ILE A 60 -14.45 -8.99 -4.84
C ILE A 60 -14.94 -9.05 -6.28
N ASP A 61 -14.02 -9.26 -7.22
CA ASP A 61 -14.35 -9.46 -8.63
C ASP A 61 -15.12 -10.77 -8.85
N ALA A 62 -16.31 -10.65 -9.42
CA ALA A 62 -17.21 -11.74 -9.79
C ALA A 62 -17.43 -11.79 -11.32
N SER A 63 -16.58 -11.14 -12.10
CA SER A 63 -16.66 -11.08 -13.56
C SER A 63 -16.57 -12.45 -14.23
N GLY A 64 -16.87 -12.47 -15.53
CA GLY A 64 -16.81 -13.66 -16.37
C GLY A 64 -15.41 -14.27 -16.49
N SER A 65 -14.34 -13.46 -16.43
CA SER A 65 -12.95 -13.94 -16.50
C SER A 65 -12.59 -14.83 -15.32
N VAL A 66 -13.08 -14.48 -14.14
CA VAL A 66 -12.87 -15.25 -12.91
C VAL A 66 -13.50 -16.64 -13.05
N GLY A 67 -14.79 -16.70 -13.40
CA GLY A 67 -15.56 -17.93 -13.45
C GLY A 67 -15.90 -18.52 -12.06
N SER A 68 -16.97 -19.31 -12.00
CA SER A 68 -17.55 -19.79 -10.73
C SER A 68 -16.60 -20.65 -9.89
N ALA A 69 -15.72 -21.42 -10.53
CA ALA A 69 -14.76 -22.27 -9.84
C ALA A 69 -13.70 -21.43 -9.08
N ASN A 70 -13.13 -20.42 -9.72
CA ASN A 70 -12.14 -19.56 -9.11
C ASN A 70 -12.76 -18.57 -8.13
N PHE A 71 -14.00 -18.13 -8.37
CA PHE A 71 -14.73 -17.31 -7.40
C PHE A 71 -14.89 -18.02 -6.06
N ARG A 72 -15.09 -19.34 -6.04
CA ARG A 72 -15.06 -20.13 -4.78
C ARG A 72 -13.70 -20.05 -4.08
N LYS A 73 -12.60 -20.08 -4.82
CA LYS A 73 -11.25 -19.90 -4.26
C LYS A 73 -11.07 -18.49 -3.68
N MET A 74 -11.57 -17.45 -4.36
CA MET A 74 -11.57 -16.07 -3.84
C MET A 74 -12.38 -15.94 -2.53
N LYS A 75 -13.56 -16.57 -2.44
CA LYS A 75 -14.35 -16.58 -1.19
C LYS A 75 -13.59 -17.27 -0.04
N SER A 76 -12.96 -18.41 -0.32
CA SER A 76 -12.12 -19.10 0.67
C SER A 76 -10.93 -18.25 1.08
N PHE A 77 -10.28 -17.56 0.13
CA PHE A 77 -9.21 -16.62 0.43
C PHE A 77 -9.68 -15.48 1.34
N VAL A 78 -10.79 -14.81 1.03
CA VAL A 78 -11.34 -13.74 1.88
C VAL A 78 -11.70 -14.27 3.28
N SER A 79 -12.33 -15.44 3.36
CA SER A 79 -12.65 -16.09 4.63
C SER A 79 -11.39 -16.39 5.45
N ASN A 80 -10.31 -16.85 4.80
CA ASN A 80 -9.04 -17.12 5.46
C ASN A 80 -8.38 -15.82 5.92
N SER A 81 -8.33 -14.78 5.07
CA SER A 81 -7.80 -13.45 5.46
C SER A 81 -8.49 -12.90 6.70
N VAL A 82 -9.82 -12.93 6.74
CA VAL A 82 -10.62 -12.49 7.90
C VAL A 82 -10.28 -13.27 9.16
N SER A 83 -9.91 -14.55 9.06
CA SER A 83 -9.61 -15.38 10.23
C SER A 83 -8.36 -14.92 11.01
N HIS A 84 -7.50 -14.11 10.39
CA HIS A 84 -6.28 -13.55 10.99
C HIS A 84 -6.57 -12.28 11.82
N PHE A 85 -7.69 -11.61 11.58
CA PHE A 85 -8.09 -10.42 12.35
C PHE A 85 -8.78 -10.81 13.66
N THR A 86 -8.78 -9.93 14.66
CA THR A 86 -9.75 -10.02 15.76
C THR A 86 -11.00 -9.27 15.32
N ILE A 87 -12.17 -9.91 15.34
CA ILE A 87 -13.43 -9.32 14.88
C ILE A 87 -14.23 -8.85 16.08
N GLY A 88 -14.68 -7.59 16.05
CA GLY A 88 -15.46 -7.02 17.14
C GLY A 88 -15.62 -5.51 17.03
N SER A 89 -16.50 -4.94 17.87
CA SER A 89 -16.80 -3.50 17.86
C SER A 89 -15.61 -2.62 18.25
N ASN A 90 -14.63 -3.17 18.97
CA ASN A 90 -13.39 -2.50 19.36
C ASN A 90 -12.18 -2.97 18.57
N ASP A 91 -12.37 -3.84 17.58
CA ASP A 91 -11.32 -4.43 16.76
C ASP A 91 -11.66 -4.21 15.28
N ALA A 92 -11.46 -5.21 14.41
CA ALA A 92 -11.85 -5.12 13.01
C ALA A 92 -13.37 -5.33 12.83
N GLN A 93 -13.99 -4.48 12.01
CA GLN A 93 -15.31 -4.73 11.42
C GLN A 93 -15.13 -4.95 9.92
N VAL A 94 -15.93 -5.84 9.33
CA VAL A 94 -15.72 -6.30 7.96
C VAL A 94 -16.99 -6.20 7.13
N GLY A 95 -16.89 -5.50 6.01
CA GLY A 95 -17.92 -5.41 4.97
C GLY A 95 -17.50 -6.13 3.71
N ALA A 96 -18.45 -6.42 2.83
CA ALA A 96 -18.14 -6.97 1.52
C ALA A 96 -19.10 -6.48 0.44
N ILE A 97 -18.52 -6.24 -0.75
CA ILE A 97 -19.24 -6.10 -2.00
C ILE A 97 -18.63 -7.04 -3.04
N THR A 98 -19.42 -7.43 -4.03
CA THR A 98 -18.91 -8.02 -5.26
C THR A 98 -19.11 -7.05 -6.41
N PHE A 99 -18.38 -7.23 -7.50
CA PHE A 99 -18.62 -6.47 -8.72
C PHE A 99 -18.38 -7.31 -9.97
N SER A 100 -19.14 -6.99 -11.01
CA SER A 100 -18.89 -7.46 -12.37
C SER A 100 -19.32 -6.36 -13.35
N SER A 101 -20.42 -6.55 -14.08
CA SER A 101 -21.07 -5.47 -14.83
C SER A 101 -21.70 -4.42 -13.90
N GLN A 102 -22.07 -4.83 -12.68
CA GLN A 102 -22.69 -4.00 -11.65
C GLN A 102 -22.07 -4.33 -10.29
N PRO A 103 -22.01 -3.36 -9.36
CA PRO A 103 -21.68 -3.64 -7.97
C PRO A 103 -22.89 -4.28 -7.27
N HIS A 104 -22.60 -5.23 -6.38
CA HIS A 104 -23.59 -5.91 -5.56
C HIS A 104 -23.13 -5.87 -4.10
N PHE A 105 -23.91 -5.17 -3.28
CA PHE A 105 -23.71 -5.14 -1.84
C PHE A 105 -24.01 -6.51 -1.22
N GLN A 106 -23.09 -7.01 -0.40
CA GLN A 106 -23.27 -8.31 0.26
C GLN A 106 -23.63 -8.11 1.74
N PHE A 107 -22.82 -7.35 2.47
CA PHE A 107 -23.10 -6.98 3.87
C PHE A 107 -22.27 -5.78 4.35
N ALA A 108 -22.82 -5.08 5.33
CA ALA A 108 -22.23 -3.89 5.97
C ALA A 108 -21.16 -4.26 7.02
N LEU A 109 -20.33 -3.29 7.42
CA LEU A 109 -19.30 -3.44 8.45
C LEU A 109 -19.88 -3.92 9.79
N ASN A 110 -21.03 -3.34 10.18
CA ASN A 110 -21.70 -3.64 11.45
C ASN A 110 -22.59 -4.91 11.41
N LYS A 111 -22.61 -5.67 10.30
CA LYS A 111 -23.56 -6.78 10.13
C LYS A 111 -23.14 -8.06 10.86
N HIS A 112 -21.84 -8.37 10.87
CA HIS A 112 -21.28 -9.60 11.41
C HIS A 112 -20.23 -9.25 12.48
N THR A 113 -20.50 -9.62 13.73
CA THR A 113 -19.69 -9.22 14.88
C THR A 113 -18.74 -10.31 15.40
N ASP A 114 -18.71 -11.46 14.73
CA ASP A 114 -17.86 -12.59 15.08
C ASP A 114 -17.34 -13.32 13.83
N LYS A 115 -16.22 -14.05 13.98
CA LYS A 115 -15.57 -14.76 12.86
C LYS A 115 -16.45 -15.82 12.21
N SER A 116 -17.29 -16.52 12.99
CA SER A 116 -18.09 -17.62 12.49
C SER A 116 -19.21 -17.10 11.59
N SER A 117 -19.95 -16.08 12.04
CA SER A 117 -21.01 -15.47 11.23
C SER A 117 -20.46 -14.81 9.97
N LEU A 118 -19.31 -14.14 10.08
CA LEU A 118 -18.64 -13.50 8.94
C LEU A 118 -18.13 -14.52 7.91
N SER A 119 -17.44 -15.59 8.34
CA SER A 119 -17.00 -16.67 7.43
C SER A 119 -18.18 -17.32 6.71
N ASN A 120 -19.27 -17.60 7.44
CA ASN A 120 -20.49 -18.16 6.86
C ASN A 120 -21.14 -17.22 5.84
N ALA A 121 -21.13 -15.90 6.10
CA ALA A 121 -21.66 -14.91 5.16
C ALA A 121 -20.82 -14.83 3.89
N ILE A 122 -19.49 -14.78 4.02
CA ILE A 122 -18.54 -14.78 2.89
C ILE A 122 -18.78 -16.01 2.01
N GLN A 123 -18.88 -17.20 2.59
CA GLN A 123 -19.07 -18.43 1.82
C GLN A 123 -20.42 -18.48 1.07
N LYS A 124 -21.43 -17.74 1.53
CA LYS A 124 -22.75 -17.65 0.89
C LYS A 124 -22.85 -16.59 -0.21
N ILE A 125 -21.82 -15.75 -0.40
CA ILE A 125 -21.82 -14.75 -1.47
C ILE A 125 -22.04 -15.44 -2.83
N PRO A 126 -23.03 -15.01 -3.63
CA PRO A 126 -23.32 -15.57 -4.94
C PRO A 126 -22.29 -15.11 -5.98
N TYR A 127 -21.99 -15.99 -6.94
CA TYR A 127 -21.23 -15.61 -8.12
C TYR A 127 -22.16 -14.92 -9.13
N GLN A 128 -21.82 -13.71 -9.54
CA GLN A 128 -22.62 -12.89 -10.45
C GLN A 128 -21.76 -12.44 -11.63
N SER A 129 -21.69 -13.30 -12.65
CA SER A 129 -20.90 -13.10 -13.86
C SER A 129 -21.27 -11.81 -14.62
N GLY A 130 -20.35 -11.30 -15.42
CA GLY A 130 -20.53 -10.07 -16.19
C GLY A 130 -19.20 -9.52 -16.69
N GLY A 131 -19.19 -8.23 -17.04
CA GLY A 131 -17.97 -7.49 -17.31
C GLY A 131 -17.17 -7.20 -16.03
N THR A 132 -16.23 -6.27 -16.13
CA THR A 132 -15.33 -5.89 -15.03
C THR A 132 -15.35 -4.37 -14.89
N ASN A 133 -16.47 -3.82 -14.39
CA ASN A 133 -16.66 -2.39 -14.22
C ASN A 133 -16.16 -1.97 -12.83
N THR A 134 -14.84 -1.94 -12.68
CA THR A 134 -14.17 -1.60 -11.41
C THR A 134 -14.44 -0.15 -10.99
N ASP A 135 -14.56 0.76 -11.95
CA ASP A 135 -14.83 2.18 -11.75
C ASP A 135 -16.14 2.43 -11.00
N ILE A 136 -17.25 1.88 -11.48
CA ILE A 136 -18.56 2.07 -10.84
C ILE A 136 -18.63 1.37 -9.47
N ALA A 137 -17.88 0.29 -9.29
CA ALA A 137 -17.79 -0.40 -8.01
C ALA A 137 -17.06 0.43 -6.97
N LEU A 138 -15.98 1.13 -7.33
CA LEU A 138 -15.29 2.08 -6.45
C LEU A 138 -16.21 3.24 -6.06
N THR A 139 -16.96 3.81 -7.01
CA THR A 139 -17.99 4.82 -6.69
C THR A 139 -19.06 4.27 -5.74
N TYR A 140 -19.43 2.98 -5.89
CA TYR A 140 -20.39 2.34 -5.00
C TYR A 140 -19.84 2.16 -3.58
N VAL A 141 -18.59 1.73 -3.44
CA VAL A 141 -17.87 1.64 -2.16
C VAL A 141 -17.91 3.00 -1.45
N GLU A 142 -17.51 4.06 -2.15
CA GLU A 142 -17.46 5.42 -1.61
C GLU A 142 -18.80 5.87 -1.03
N LYS A 143 -19.90 5.57 -1.75
CA LYS A 143 -21.23 6.06 -1.40
C LYS A 143 -22.00 5.21 -0.39
N ASN A 144 -21.66 3.93 -0.26
CA ASN A 144 -22.52 2.98 0.45
C ASN A 144 -21.82 2.13 1.51
N THR A 145 -20.49 2.01 1.50
CA THR A 145 -19.79 1.08 2.40
C THR A 145 -19.12 1.80 3.58
N PHE A 146 -18.24 2.77 3.32
CA PHE A 146 -17.66 3.68 4.31
C PHE A 146 -18.62 4.83 4.62
N THR A 147 -19.72 4.47 5.28
CA THR A 147 -20.75 5.38 5.77
C THR A 147 -21.22 4.97 7.16
N ALA A 148 -21.59 5.94 8.00
CA ALA A 148 -22.07 5.67 9.35
C ALA A 148 -23.28 4.70 9.37
N ALA A 149 -24.16 4.76 8.36
CA ALA A 149 -25.29 3.85 8.23
C ALA A 149 -24.86 2.38 8.00
N SER A 150 -23.72 2.19 7.36
CA SER A 150 -23.10 0.88 7.10
C SER A 150 -22.14 0.43 8.20
N GLY A 151 -22.01 1.18 9.29
CA GLY A 151 -21.20 0.82 10.45
C GLY A 151 -19.80 1.42 10.51
N ASP A 152 -19.49 2.32 9.58
CA ASP A 152 -18.22 3.05 9.52
C ASP A 152 -17.97 3.88 10.79
N ARG A 153 -16.77 3.76 11.34
CA ARG A 153 -16.38 4.33 12.63
C ARG A 153 -15.36 5.44 12.42
N ILE A 154 -15.68 6.62 12.93
CA ILE A 154 -14.80 7.79 12.88
C ILE A 154 -13.43 7.58 13.56
N ASP A 155 -13.34 6.60 14.47
CA ASP A 155 -12.12 6.26 15.21
C ASP A 155 -11.46 4.95 14.73
N ALA A 156 -11.81 4.48 13.53
CA ALA A 156 -11.19 3.35 12.86
C ALA A 156 -10.44 3.80 11.60
N GLN A 157 -9.44 3.02 11.17
CA GLN A 157 -8.82 3.18 9.87
C GLN A 157 -9.64 2.43 8.81
N ASP A 158 -10.08 3.16 7.78
CA ASP A 158 -10.81 2.60 6.65
C ASP A 158 -9.84 1.96 5.66
N ILE A 159 -10.11 0.70 5.31
CA ILE A 159 -9.27 -0.07 4.39
C ILE A 159 -10.16 -0.80 3.37
N LEU A 160 -9.92 -0.54 2.10
CA LEU A 160 -10.50 -1.27 0.98
C LEU A 160 -9.51 -2.30 0.44
N VAL A 161 -9.92 -3.57 0.39
CA VAL A 161 -9.16 -4.64 -0.28
C VAL A 161 -9.87 -4.99 -1.59
N ILE A 162 -9.24 -4.69 -2.71
CA ILE A 162 -9.73 -5.03 -4.06
C ILE A 162 -9.09 -6.34 -4.49
N ILE A 163 -9.88 -7.30 -4.97
CA ILE A 163 -9.37 -8.59 -5.48
C ILE A 163 -9.89 -8.79 -6.90
N THR A 164 -9.00 -8.86 -7.89
CA THR A 164 -9.37 -8.97 -9.31
C THR A 164 -8.35 -9.78 -10.12
N ASP A 165 -8.82 -10.44 -11.18
CA ASP A 165 -7.98 -11.15 -12.17
C ASP A 165 -7.83 -10.40 -13.49
N GLY A 166 -8.48 -9.24 -13.60
CA GLY A 166 -8.78 -8.61 -14.87
C GLY A 166 -8.28 -7.19 -15.01
N LYS A 167 -8.63 -6.62 -16.15
CA LYS A 167 -8.48 -5.21 -16.49
C LYS A 167 -9.86 -4.57 -16.41
N SER A 168 -9.97 -3.40 -15.80
CA SER A 168 -11.24 -2.69 -15.79
C SER A 168 -11.71 -2.37 -17.21
N SER A 169 -13.03 -2.29 -17.38
CA SER A 169 -13.64 -1.81 -18.61
C SER A 169 -13.39 -0.32 -18.84
N HIS A 170 -13.08 0.44 -17.77
CA HIS A 170 -12.77 1.87 -17.83
C HIS A 170 -11.54 2.23 -16.97
N PRO A 171 -10.31 1.86 -17.38
CA PRO A 171 -9.11 2.06 -16.56
C PRO A 171 -8.83 3.52 -16.14
N PRO A 172 -9.01 4.55 -17.01
CA PRO A 172 -8.82 5.95 -16.59
C PRO A 172 -9.79 6.37 -15.47
N GLN A 173 -11.06 6.00 -15.60
CA GLN A 173 -12.09 6.28 -14.60
C GLN A 173 -11.81 5.52 -13.30
N THR A 174 -11.38 4.26 -13.41
CA THR A 174 -11.01 3.42 -12.25
C THR A 174 -9.95 4.10 -11.39
N ALA A 175 -8.91 4.69 -11.99
CA ALA A 175 -7.90 5.44 -11.26
C ALA A 175 -8.46 6.70 -10.58
N LEU A 176 -9.37 7.41 -11.24
CA LEU A 176 -10.02 8.60 -10.68
C LEU A 176 -10.89 8.26 -9.46
N GLU A 177 -11.69 7.20 -9.55
CA GLU A 177 -12.57 6.76 -8.45
C GLU A 177 -11.77 6.21 -7.26
N ALA A 178 -10.69 5.46 -7.50
CA ALA A 178 -9.78 5.03 -6.44
C ALA A 178 -9.13 6.24 -5.73
N ASN A 179 -8.74 7.28 -6.48
CA ASN A 179 -8.20 8.50 -5.90
C ASN A 179 -9.23 9.25 -5.04
N ARG A 180 -10.53 9.18 -5.32
CA ARG A 180 -11.58 9.78 -4.47
C ARG A 180 -11.68 9.09 -3.10
N LEU A 181 -11.58 7.77 -3.09
CA LEU A 181 -11.54 7.01 -1.83
C LEU A 181 -10.30 7.35 -1.00
N LYS A 182 -9.12 7.42 -1.63
CA LYS A 182 -7.87 7.82 -0.97
C LYS A 182 -7.94 9.22 -0.34
N GLN A 183 -8.59 10.17 -1.00
CA GLN A 183 -8.85 11.52 -0.44
C GLN A 183 -9.70 11.51 0.83
N ARG A 184 -10.53 10.47 1.00
CA ARG A 184 -11.38 10.29 2.18
C ARG A 184 -10.69 9.45 3.26
N ASN A 185 -9.37 9.32 3.21
CA ASN A 185 -8.55 8.54 4.14
C ASN A 185 -8.86 7.04 4.12
N VAL A 186 -9.39 6.53 3.00
CA VAL A 186 -9.54 5.09 2.76
C VAL A 186 -8.26 4.56 2.14
N GLU A 187 -7.60 3.63 2.82
CA GLU A 187 -6.41 2.96 2.32
C GLU A 187 -6.77 1.80 1.38
N ILE A 188 -6.15 1.72 0.21
CA ILE A 188 -6.49 0.73 -0.81
C ILE A 188 -5.36 -0.27 -0.97
N ILE A 189 -5.65 -1.53 -0.65
CA ILE A 189 -4.82 -2.71 -0.92
C ILE A 189 -5.40 -3.42 -2.15
N VAL A 190 -4.54 -3.80 -3.10
CA VAL A 190 -4.98 -4.42 -4.36
C VAL A 190 -4.33 -5.78 -4.53
N VAL A 191 -5.14 -6.81 -4.68
CA VAL A 191 -4.72 -8.19 -4.97
C VAL A 191 -5.00 -8.50 -6.44
N GLY A 192 -3.94 -8.55 -7.24
CA GLY A 192 -3.98 -8.96 -8.64
C GLY A 192 -3.73 -10.45 -8.81
N ILE A 193 -4.52 -11.11 -9.65
CA ILE A 193 -4.40 -12.55 -9.92
C ILE A 193 -4.06 -12.78 -11.40
N GLY A 194 -3.06 -13.61 -11.66
CA GLY A 194 -2.71 -14.04 -13.02
C GLY A 194 -2.28 -12.87 -13.91
N HIS A 195 -3.08 -12.57 -14.93
CA HIS A 195 -2.77 -11.59 -15.98
C HIS A 195 -3.36 -10.19 -15.72
N ALA A 196 -3.75 -9.89 -14.48
CA ALA A 196 -4.22 -8.56 -14.10
C ALA A 196 -3.26 -7.42 -14.53
N ASP A 197 -3.82 -6.29 -14.96
CA ASP A 197 -3.04 -5.17 -15.50
C ASP A 197 -2.30 -4.43 -14.37
N LYS A 198 -1.00 -4.70 -14.23
CA LYS A 198 -0.16 -4.13 -13.16
C LYS A 198 -0.21 -2.60 -13.10
N ALA A 199 -0.27 -1.92 -14.24
CA ALA A 199 -0.27 -0.46 -14.27
C ALA A 199 -1.59 0.09 -13.74
N GLU A 200 -2.70 -0.60 -14.02
CA GLU A 200 -4.01 -0.28 -13.45
C GLU A 200 -4.05 -0.55 -11.94
N LEU A 201 -3.56 -1.72 -11.49
CA LEU A 201 -3.55 -2.05 -10.07
C LEU A 201 -2.77 -1.04 -9.23
N ASN A 202 -1.60 -0.61 -9.72
CA ASN A 202 -0.78 0.41 -9.05
C ASN A 202 -1.48 1.78 -8.99
N LYS A 203 -2.33 2.12 -9.96
CA LYS A 203 -3.10 3.37 -9.93
C LYS A 203 -4.23 3.34 -8.92
N MET A 204 -4.77 2.15 -8.63
CA MET A 204 -5.79 1.96 -7.62
C MET A 204 -5.23 2.00 -6.20
N ALA A 205 -4.13 1.28 -5.95
CA ALA A 205 -3.55 1.17 -4.61
C ALA A 205 -3.15 2.54 -4.02
N SER A 206 -3.12 2.62 -2.69
CA SER A 206 -2.61 3.80 -1.99
C SER A 206 -1.09 3.92 -2.06
N ASP A 207 -0.40 2.79 -1.91
CA ASP A 207 1.05 2.68 -2.00
C ASP A 207 1.39 1.55 -2.98
N PRO A 208 2.43 1.67 -3.83
CA PRO A 208 2.90 0.57 -4.66
C PRO A 208 3.21 -0.72 -3.89
N ALA A 209 3.61 -0.63 -2.62
CA ALA A 209 3.83 -1.75 -1.71
C ALA A 209 2.52 -2.46 -1.29
N TYR A 210 1.36 -1.84 -1.49
CA TYR A 210 0.05 -2.42 -1.20
C TYR A 210 -0.55 -3.17 -2.39
N VAL A 211 0.22 -3.35 -3.47
CA VAL A 211 -0.15 -4.22 -4.59
C VAL A 211 0.44 -5.61 -4.38
N LEU A 212 -0.43 -6.58 -4.16
CA LEU A 212 -0.10 -7.98 -3.93
C LEU A 212 -0.45 -8.80 -5.17
N TYR A 213 0.42 -9.72 -5.56
CA TYR A 213 0.26 -10.51 -6.78
C TYR A 213 0.20 -12.01 -6.47
N ALA A 214 -0.81 -12.67 -7.01
CA ALA A 214 -0.87 -14.13 -7.12
C ALA A 214 -0.66 -14.55 -8.58
N THR A 215 0.11 -15.60 -8.81
CA THR A 215 0.29 -16.18 -10.16
C THR A 215 -1.00 -16.78 -10.70
N ASP A 216 -1.83 -17.32 -9.82
CA ASP A 216 -3.13 -17.92 -10.12
C ASP A 216 -4.02 -17.92 -8.86
N PHE A 217 -5.25 -18.40 -9.00
CA PHE A 217 -6.20 -18.46 -7.89
C PHE A 217 -5.84 -19.49 -6.80
N ASP A 218 -4.99 -20.48 -7.11
CA ASP A 218 -4.54 -21.48 -6.13
C ASP A 218 -3.44 -20.91 -5.22
N SER A 219 -2.71 -19.91 -5.70
CA SER A 219 -1.61 -19.24 -4.99
C SER A 219 -2.06 -18.12 -4.05
N LEU A 220 -3.37 -17.85 -3.97
CA LEU A 220 -3.94 -16.81 -3.09
C LEU A 220 -3.64 -17.05 -1.59
N SER A 221 -3.43 -18.30 -1.18
CA SER A 221 -3.14 -18.64 0.22
C SER A 221 -1.84 -18.05 0.75
N HIS A 222 -0.97 -17.48 -0.08
CA HIS A 222 0.27 -16.85 0.42
C HIS A 222 0.11 -15.36 0.73
N ILE A 223 -1.07 -14.80 0.47
CA ILE A 223 -1.29 -13.34 0.50
C ILE A 223 -2.01 -12.87 1.77
N TYR A 224 -2.75 -13.74 2.46
CA TYR A 224 -3.56 -13.32 3.62
C TYR A 224 -2.69 -12.71 4.75
N ASP A 225 -1.47 -13.21 4.97
CA ASP A 225 -0.56 -12.68 5.99
C ASP A 225 -0.06 -11.27 5.62
N ALA A 226 0.12 -11.00 4.32
CA ALA A 226 0.51 -9.69 3.82
C ALA A 226 -0.64 -8.68 3.96
N ILE A 227 -1.88 -9.06 3.66
CA ILE A 227 -3.06 -8.21 3.89
C ILE A 227 -3.15 -7.83 5.37
N HIS A 228 -3.06 -8.82 6.26
CA HIS A 228 -3.12 -8.58 7.69
C HIS A 228 -1.99 -7.65 8.16
N SER A 229 -0.76 -7.91 7.71
CA SER A 229 0.41 -7.11 8.07
C SER A 229 0.28 -5.66 7.61
N ILE A 230 -0.11 -5.43 6.34
CA ILE A 230 -0.35 -4.08 5.81
C ILE A 230 -1.48 -3.40 6.59
N ALA A 231 -2.62 -4.08 6.75
CA ALA A 231 -3.78 -3.53 7.41
C ALA A 231 -3.49 -3.13 8.85
N CYS A 232 -2.81 -3.97 9.63
CA CYS A 232 -2.42 -3.61 10.99
C CYS A 232 -1.34 -2.51 11.02
N ASN A 233 -0.41 -2.48 10.05
CA ASN A 233 0.67 -1.48 9.98
C ASN A 233 0.16 -0.07 9.67
N LEU A 234 -0.88 0.05 8.85
CA LEU A 234 -1.55 1.32 8.52
C LEU A 234 -2.09 2.05 9.74
N VAL A 235 -2.32 1.32 10.83
CA VAL A 235 -2.86 1.88 12.07
C VAL A 235 -1.75 2.43 12.98
N PHE A 236 -0.48 2.04 12.78
CA PHE A 236 0.64 2.54 13.58
C PHE A 236 1.13 3.93 13.14
N THR A 237 0.82 4.38 11.93
CA THR A 237 1.30 5.69 11.40
C THR A 237 0.49 6.88 11.92
N THR A 238 -0.69 6.66 12.51
CA THR A 238 -1.55 7.72 13.07
C THR A 238 -1.24 8.03 14.54
N GLN A 239 -0.47 7.19 15.23
CA GLN A 239 0.02 7.45 16.59
C GLN A 239 1.39 8.15 16.57
N THR A 240 1.43 9.39 16.09
CA THR A 240 2.40 10.34 16.66
C THR A 240 1.64 11.19 17.68
N PRO A 241 1.85 11.02 18.99
CA PRO A 241 1.42 12.02 19.95
C PRO A 241 2.37 13.23 19.86
N PRO A 242 1.92 14.45 19.56
CA PRO A 242 2.52 15.63 20.15
C PRO A 242 1.80 15.90 21.47
N THR A 243 1.99 15.04 22.47
CA THR A 243 1.84 15.51 23.86
C THR A 243 3.22 15.97 24.29
N THR A 244 3.67 17.07 23.70
CA THR A 244 4.73 17.88 24.30
C THR A 244 4.06 18.70 25.39
N THR A 245 4.23 18.25 26.63
CA THR A 245 4.00 18.99 27.86
C THR A 245 4.32 20.47 27.66
N ALA A 246 3.32 21.32 27.88
CA ALA A 246 3.46 22.77 27.88
C ALA A 246 4.62 23.17 28.81
N SER A 247 5.75 23.56 28.21
CA SER A 247 6.80 24.31 28.89
C SER A 247 6.65 25.75 28.44
N THR A 248 6.25 26.59 29.38
CA THR A 248 6.25 28.06 29.26
C THR A 248 7.63 28.50 28.79
N THR A 249 7.75 28.93 27.54
CA THR A 249 8.93 29.64 27.06
C THR A 249 8.49 30.77 26.13
N THR A 250 9.01 31.93 26.49
CA THR A 250 8.77 33.29 26.00
C THR A 250 8.80 33.42 24.48
N LEU A 251 7.88 34.23 23.92
CA LEU A 251 7.83 34.60 22.51
C LEU A 251 9.18 35.13 22.01
N LEU A 252 9.77 34.45 21.04
CA LEU A 252 10.66 35.04 20.06
C LEU A 252 10.22 34.60 18.66
N THR A 253 10.20 35.57 17.76
CA THR A 253 9.67 35.59 16.39
C THR A 253 10.09 34.40 15.50
N PRO A 254 9.22 33.93 14.59
CA PRO A 254 9.57 32.85 13.66
C PRO A 254 10.67 33.26 12.66
N PRO A 255 11.56 32.33 12.28
CA PRO A 255 12.61 32.60 11.29
C PRO A 255 12.03 32.72 9.88
N PHE A 256 12.53 33.71 9.15
CA PHE A 256 12.26 33.97 7.74
C PHE A 256 12.77 32.81 6.87
N ILE A 257 11.89 32.14 6.13
CA ILE A 257 12.26 31.11 5.14
C ILE A 257 12.71 31.83 3.85
N PRO A 258 13.94 31.66 3.36
CA PRO A 258 14.35 32.23 2.08
C PRO A 258 13.67 31.49 0.92
N ALA A 259 13.17 32.26 -0.06
CA ALA A 259 12.58 31.76 -1.29
C ALA A 259 13.61 30.97 -2.11
N GLY A 260 13.39 29.66 -2.28
CA GLY A 260 14.09 28.83 -3.25
C GLY A 260 13.57 29.04 -4.68
N PRO A 261 14.23 28.49 -5.71
CA PRO A 261 13.77 28.57 -7.09
C PRO A 261 12.39 27.91 -7.26
N CYS A 262 11.55 28.48 -8.13
CA CYS A 262 10.20 27.99 -8.40
C CYS A 262 10.25 26.80 -9.38
N ILE A 263 10.37 25.58 -8.84
CA ILE A 263 10.46 24.33 -9.60
C ILE A 263 9.45 23.30 -9.08
N ASP A 264 8.91 22.48 -10.00
CA ASP A 264 8.12 21.30 -9.65
C ASP A 264 9.07 20.18 -9.20
N GLU A 265 8.82 19.59 -8.03
CA GLU A 265 9.59 18.45 -7.50
C GLU A 265 9.29 17.17 -8.30
N ILE A 266 8.11 17.08 -8.93
CA ILE A 266 7.71 15.95 -9.76
C ILE A 266 7.46 16.38 -11.22
N ALA A 267 7.91 15.56 -12.18
CA ALA A 267 7.91 15.93 -13.59
C ALA A 267 6.53 15.86 -14.28
N ASN A 268 5.52 15.25 -13.66
CA ASN A 268 4.22 14.94 -14.28
C ASN A 268 3.02 15.70 -13.66
N CYS A 269 3.26 16.90 -13.12
CA CYS A 269 2.20 17.74 -12.53
C CYS A 269 0.99 17.96 -13.47
N ASN A 270 1.23 18.04 -14.78
CA ASN A 270 0.18 18.18 -15.80
C ASN A 270 -0.79 16.98 -15.90
N GLN A 271 -0.41 15.79 -15.43
CA GLN A 271 -1.27 14.60 -15.47
C GLN A 271 -2.35 14.62 -14.40
N TYR A 272 -2.15 15.40 -13.33
CA TYR A 272 -3.10 15.53 -12.24
C TYR A 272 -4.18 16.60 -12.50
N GLY A 273 -3.97 17.46 -13.51
CA GLY A 273 -4.90 18.51 -13.92
C GLY A 273 -4.97 19.71 -12.95
N VAL A 274 -5.44 20.86 -13.43
CA VAL A 274 -5.43 22.14 -12.67
C VAL A 274 -6.22 22.11 -11.35
N THR A 275 -7.07 21.11 -11.15
CA THR A 275 -7.86 20.94 -9.93
C THR A 275 -7.00 20.67 -8.69
N ILE A 276 -5.77 20.17 -8.83
CA ILE A 276 -4.85 20.00 -7.68
C ILE A 276 -4.35 21.34 -7.13
N CYS A 277 -4.39 22.41 -7.93
CA CYS A 277 -3.89 23.72 -7.57
C CYS A 277 -4.84 24.48 -6.62
N HIS A 278 -6.03 23.91 -6.36
CA HIS A 278 -7.07 24.52 -5.53
C HIS A 278 -7.66 23.50 -4.54
N GLY A 279 -8.40 24.00 -3.54
CA GLY A 279 -9.12 23.14 -2.59
C GLY A 279 -8.20 22.27 -1.73
N ALA A 280 -8.66 21.06 -1.38
CA ALA A 280 -8.01 20.17 -0.43
C ALA A 280 -6.60 19.70 -0.86
N TYR A 281 -6.27 19.79 -2.16
CA TYR A 281 -4.99 19.38 -2.73
C TYR A 281 -3.93 20.47 -2.78
N LYS A 282 -4.32 21.73 -2.52
CA LYS A 282 -3.42 22.88 -2.52
C LYS A 282 -2.15 22.66 -1.67
N PRO A 283 -2.20 22.06 -0.46
CA PRO A 283 -0.99 21.80 0.33
C PRO A 283 -0.03 20.82 -0.36
N TRP A 284 -0.53 19.71 -0.89
CA TRP A 284 0.29 18.75 -1.62
C TRP A 284 0.88 19.35 -2.90
N ALA A 285 0.06 20.08 -3.67
CA ALA A 285 0.49 20.75 -4.89
C ALA A 285 1.50 21.88 -4.61
N SER A 286 1.43 22.54 -3.45
CA SER A 286 2.43 23.54 -3.03
C SER A 286 3.81 22.97 -2.73
N ALA A 287 3.89 21.69 -2.37
CA ALA A 287 5.15 21.00 -2.10
C ALA A 287 5.70 20.27 -3.33
N ASN A 288 4.86 19.88 -4.29
CA ASN A 288 5.26 18.99 -5.39
C ASN A 288 5.15 19.63 -6.78
N CYS A 289 4.21 20.57 -6.95
CA CYS A 289 3.81 21.15 -8.23
C CYS A 289 3.74 22.69 -8.13
N ALA A 290 4.68 23.29 -7.40
CA ALA A 290 4.68 24.70 -7.07
C ALA A 290 4.76 25.61 -8.30
N HIS A 291 5.49 25.18 -9.35
CA HIS A 291 5.60 25.90 -10.60
C HIS A 291 4.37 25.67 -11.50
N TYR A 292 3.91 24.42 -11.65
CA TYR A 292 2.68 24.10 -12.41
C TYR A 292 1.42 24.80 -11.87
N CYS A 293 1.34 24.98 -10.55
CA CYS A 293 0.22 25.62 -9.87
C CYS A 293 0.44 27.10 -9.53
N GLU A 294 1.54 27.70 -10.00
CA GLU A 294 1.86 29.13 -9.81
C GLU A 294 1.86 29.56 -8.33
N PHE A 295 2.29 28.69 -7.43
CA PHE A 295 2.36 28.98 -5.99
C PHE A 295 3.60 29.78 -5.58
N CYS A 296 4.55 29.94 -6.49
CA CYS A 296 5.73 30.77 -6.33
C CYS A 296 5.84 31.76 -7.48
N HIS A 297 6.31 32.97 -7.17
CA HIS A 297 6.72 33.95 -8.17
C HIS A 297 8.25 34.02 -8.18
N GLU A 298 8.84 34.02 -9.36
CA GLU A 298 10.26 34.30 -9.52
C GLU A 298 10.56 35.71 -9.02
N SER A 299 11.20 35.83 -7.86
CA SER A 299 11.66 37.13 -7.36
C SER A 299 12.86 37.61 -8.19
N GLY A 300 12.57 38.35 -9.27
CA GLY A 300 13.55 39.05 -10.10
C GLY A 300 13.23 40.53 -10.26
N GLY A 301 13.88 41.38 -9.43
CA GLY A 301 14.23 42.78 -9.71
C GLY A 301 13.11 43.83 -9.77
N ALA A 302 12.82 44.50 -8.64
CA ALA A 302 12.12 45.79 -8.64
C ALA A 302 13.10 46.92 -8.27
N THR A 303 13.46 47.74 -9.24
CA THR A 303 14.04 49.07 -9.03
C THR A 303 13.00 49.97 -8.36
N LEU A 304 13.36 50.55 -7.21
CA LEU A 304 12.54 51.50 -6.45
C LEU A 304 12.37 52.83 -7.22
N PRO A 305 11.15 53.36 -7.39
CA PRO A 305 10.99 54.75 -7.77
C PRO A 305 11.15 55.65 -6.53
N THR A 306 12.10 56.58 -6.61
CA THR A 306 12.26 57.71 -5.68
C THR A 306 11.06 58.64 -5.74
N PHE A 307 10.39 58.85 -4.61
CA PHE A 307 9.45 59.96 -4.41
C PHE A 307 10.10 61.03 -3.54
N ALA A 308 10.28 62.23 -4.11
CA ALA A 308 10.65 63.44 -3.40
C ALA A 308 9.42 64.07 -2.70
N PRO A 309 9.60 64.78 -1.56
CA PRO A 309 8.50 65.42 -0.86
C PRO A 309 8.21 66.82 -1.43
N ILE A 310 6.94 67.15 -1.65
CA ILE A 310 6.50 68.54 -1.86
C ILE A 310 5.73 69.00 -0.63
N ILE A 311 6.31 70.02 0.00
CA ILE A 311 5.76 70.86 1.07
C ILE A 311 4.81 71.89 0.44
N GLY A 312 3.70 72.16 1.11
CA GLY A 312 2.51 72.77 0.52
C GLY A 312 2.45 74.28 0.31
N LYS A 313 1.27 74.70 -0.16
CA LYS A 313 0.41 75.79 0.33
C LYS A 313 -0.94 75.67 -0.37
#